data_AF-A0A7X9C885-F1
#
_entry.id   AF-A0A7X9C885-F1
#
_cell.length_a   1.000
_cell.length_b   1.000
_cell.length_c   1.000
_cell.angle_alpha   90.00
_cell.angle_beta   90.00
_cell.angle_gamma   90.00
#
_symmetry.space_group_name_H-M   'P 1'
#
loop_
_entity.id
_entity.type
_entity.pdbx_description
1 polymer ?
#
loop_
_entity_poly.entity_id
_entity_poly.type
_entity_poly.pdbx_seq_one_letter_code
_entity_poly.pdbx_strand_id
1 'polypeptide(L)'
;MVYSGPTLTHPSSGGTALHEREVIRALLLEQRPELGRQLVVGPSGALVIPLPAGRSIEIGRMRRRGSTHWVVVAPSADGAVLLEPANLGAVARAALGALEEVEAQR
;
A
#
# COMPACT_ATOMS: atom_id res chain seq x y z
N MET A 1 -27.90 0.61 -40.76
CA MET A 1 -27.69 -0.29 -39.62
C MET A 1 -26.34 0.04 -39.01
N VAL A 2 -26.32 0.71 -37.86
CA VAL A 2 -25.09 0.97 -37.10
C VAL A 2 -25.19 0.17 -35.81
N TYR A 3 -24.28 -0.78 -35.65
CA TYR A 3 -24.21 -1.68 -34.50
C TYR A 3 -23.52 -0.92 -33.36
N SER A 4 -24.31 -0.31 -32.47
CA SER A 4 -23.81 0.23 -31.22
C SER A 4 -23.59 -0.92 -30.25
N GLY A 5 -22.36 -1.46 -30.23
CA GLY A 5 -21.96 -2.44 -29.23
C GLY A 5 -22.04 -1.85 -27.82
N PRO A 6 -22.37 -2.65 -26.79
CA PRO A 6 -22.42 -2.16 -25.42
C PRO A 6 -21.01 -1.73 -25.02
N THR A 7 -20.88 -0.46 -24.60
CA THR A 7 -19.72 0.02 -23.88
C THR A 7 -19.46 -0.94 -22.73
N LEU A 8 -18.35 -1.70 -22.82
CA LEU A 8 -17.84 -2.50 -21.72
C LEU A 8 -17.68 -1.56 -20.53
N THR A 9 -18.60 -1.68 -19.57
CA THR A 9 -18.48 -1.08 -18.24
C THR A 9 -17.25 -1.70 -17.60
N HIS A 10 -16.09 -1.08 -17.80
CA HIS A 10 -14.89 -1.44 -17.08
C HIS A 10 -15.22 -1.17 -15.60
N PRO A 11 -15.15 -2.16 -14.69
CA PRO A 11 -15.31 -1.87 -13.28
C PRO A 11 -14.19 -0.90 -12.92
N SER A 12 -14.58 0.29 -12.50
CA SER A 12 -13.71 1.36 -12.05
C SER A 12 -12.76 0.81 -11.00
N SER A 13 -11.56 0.39 -11.42
CA SER A 13 -10.52 -0.11 -10.52
C SER A 13 -10.11 0.95 -9.48
N GLY A 14 -10.47 2.22 -9.70
CA GLY A 14 -10.30 3.30 -8.74
C GLY A 14 -11.19 3.19 -7.50
N GLY A 15 -12.42 2.67 -7.63
CA GLY A 15 -13.32 2.48 -6.48
C GLY A 15 -12.84 1.35 -5.57
N THR A 16 -12.36 0.25 -6.16
CA THR A 16 -11.76 -0.87 -5.42
C THR A 16 -10.40 -0.49 -4.83
N ALA A 17 -9.54 0.21 -5.58
CA ALA A 17 -8.24 0.67 -5.06
C ALA A 17 -8.38 1.59 -3.85
N LEU A 18 -9.31 2.54 -3.91
CA LEU A 18 -9.61 3.43 -2.80
C LEU A 18 -10.10 2.63 -1.58
N HIS A 19 -11.05 1.73 -1.79
CA HIS A 19 -11.58 0.89 -0.72
C HIS A 19 -10.50 0.01 -0.08
N GLU A 20 -9.70 -0.69 -0.88
CA GLU A 20 -8.58 -1.52 -0.42
C GLU A 20 -7.57 -0.71 0.39
N ARG A 21 -7.26 0.51 -0.08
CA ARG A 21 -6.37 1.43 0.64
C ARG A 21 -6.92 1.82 2.00
N GLU A 22 -8.18 2.23 2.07
CA GLU A 22 -8.80 2.60 3.34
C GLU A 22 -8.92 1.40 4.29
N VAL A 23 -9.10 0.18 3.76
CA VAL A 23 -9.02 -1.06 4.56
C VAL A 23 -7.61 -1.27 5.11
N ILE A 24 -6.56 -1.14 4.29
CA ILE A 24 -5.17 -1.21 4.77
C ILE A 24 -4.92 -0.14 5.84
N ARG A 25 -5.36 1.10 5.59
CA ARG A 25 -5.22 2.20 6.54
C ARG A 25 -5.92 1.89 7.86
N ALA A 26 -7.15 1.41 7.84
CA ALA A 26 -7.88 1.01 9.04
C ALA A 26 -7.11 -0.05 9.83
N LEU A 27 -6.62 -1.11 9.16
CA LEU A 27 -5.84 -2.18 9.78
C LEU A 27 -4.53 -1.68 10.42
N LEU A 28 -3.85 -0.72 9.78
CA LEU A 28 -2.66 -0.09 10.34
C LEU A 28 -3.00 0.71 11.60
N LEU A 29 -4.09 1.47 11.57
CA LEU A 29 -4.51 2.34 12.68
C LEU A 29 -5.10 1.57 13.85
N GLU A 30 -5.75 0.44 13.60
CA GLU A 30 -6.21 -0.48 14.65
C GLU A 30 -5.05 -0.99 15.50
N GLN A 31 -3.91 -1.25 14.87
CA GLN A 31 -2.72 -1.78 15.56
C GLN A 31 -1.80 -0.66 16.10
N ARG A 32 -1.66 0.45 15.37
CA ARG A 32 -0.80 1.60 15.73
C ARG A 32 -1.54 2.92 15.49
N PRO A 33 -2.38 3.37 16.44
CA PRO A 33 -3.19 4.59 16.29
C PRO A 33 -2.37 5.87 16.03
N GLU A 34 -1.13 5.92 16.53
CA GLU A 34 -0.20 7.05 16.34
C GLU A 34 0.19 7.28 14.87
N LEU A 35 0.06 6.26 14.01
CA LEU A 35 0.25 6.42 12.57
C LEU A 35 -0.81 7.35 11.97
N GLY A 36 -1.95 7.58 12.64
CA GLY A 36 -3.02 8.45 12.13
C GLY A 36 -2.56 9.88 11.83
N ARG A 37 -1.52 10.36 12.51
CA ARG A 37 -0.94 11.69 12.31
C ARG A 37 0.26 11.70 11.35
N GLN A 38 0.85 10.54 11.10
CA GLN A 38 2.10 10.39 10.33
C GLN A 38 1.86 9.83 8.94
N LEU A 39 0.82 9.01 8.75
CA LEU A 39 0.50 8.36 7.50
C LEU A 39 0.08 9.41 6.46
N VAL A 40 0.78 9.40 5.33
CA VAL A 40 0.51 10.29 4.19
C VAL A 40 -0.02 9.47 3.02
N VAL A 41 -0.95 10.04 2.27
CA VAL A 41 -1.36 9.46 0.97
C VAL A 41 -0.51 10.10 -0.12
N GLY A 42 0.34 9.32 -0.78
CA GLY A 42 1.14 9.76 -1.91
C GLY A 42 0.29 10.08 -3.15
N PRO A 43 0.85 10.80 -4.14
CA PRO A 43 0.14 11.22 -5.35
C PRO A 43 -0.42 10.03 -6.17
N SER A 44 0.24 8.88 -6.06
CA SER A 44 -0.15 7.61 -6.69
C SER A 44 -1.30 6.90 -5.98
N GLY A 45 -1.79 7.42 -4.85
CA GLY A 45 -2.73 6.76 -3.96
C GLY A 45 -2.09 5.70 -3.05
N ALA A 46 -0.75 5.66 -2.97
CA ALA A 46 -0.03 4.83 -2.03
C ALA A 46 -0.13 5.40 -0.60
N LEU A 47 -0.11 4.54 0.41
CA LEU A 47 0.09 4.98 1.80
C LEU A 47 1.58 5.04 2.07
N VAL A 48 2.03 6.11 2.70
CA VAL A 48 3.44 6.35 3.02
C VAL A 48 3.53 6.57 4.51
N ILE A 49 4.42 5.81 5.16
CA ILE A 49 4.82 6.03 6.55
C ILE A 49 6.19 6.70 6.48
N PRO A 50 6.28 8.02 6.74
CA PRO A 50 7.54 8.73 6.78
C PRO A 50 8.41 8.17 7.90
N LEU A 51 9.70 7.98 7.62
CA LEU A 51 10.70 7.56 8.60
C LEU A 51 11.75 8.66 8.80
N PRO A 52 12.49 8.64 9.92
CA PRO A 52 13.64 9.52 10.11
C PRO A 52 14.70 9.39 9.00
N ALA A 53 15.48 10.46 8.80
CA ALA A 53 16.53 10.55 7.78
C ALA A 53 16.03 10.49 6.33
N GLY A 54 14.79 10.92 6.07
CA GLY A 54 14.24 11.03 4.72
C GLY A 54 13.88 9.70 4.05
N ARG A 55 13.85 8.61 4.84
CA ARG A 55 13.37 7.29 4.39
C ARG A 55 11.85 7.21 4.54
N SER A 56 11.23 6.21 3.91
CA SER A 56 9.81 5.94 4.14
C SER A 56 9.47 4.48 3.84
N ILE A 57 8.39 4.00 4.45
CA ILE A 57 7.75 2.74 4.05
C ILE A 57 6.58 3.10 3.14
N GLU A 58 6.57 2.55 1.94
CA GLU A 58 5.52 2.80 0.96
C GLU A 58 4.64 1.57 0.78
N ILE A 59 3.34 1.78 0.76
CA ILE A 59 2.34 0.74 0.55
C ILE A 59 1.55 1.14 -0.68
N GLY A 60 1.88 0.49 -1.79
CA GLY A 60 1.39 0.87 -3.11
C GLY A 60 0.79 -0.30 -3.86
N ARG A 61 0.14 0.02 -4.98
CA ARG A 61 -0.31 -0.98 -5.93
C ARG A 61 0.71 -1.10 -7.05
N MET A 62 1.07 -2.33 -7.38
CA MET A 62 1.94 -2.65 -8.50
C MET A 62 1.34 -3.73 -9.38
N ARG A 63 1.48 -3.58 -10.70
CA ARG A 63 1.13 -4.64 -11.65
C ARG A 63 2.24 -5.67 -11.71
N ARG A 64 1.91 -6.92 -11.38
CA ARG A 64 2.82 -8.08 -11.46
C ARG A 64 2.08 -9.22 -12.15
N ARG A 65 2.74 -9.83 -13.15
CA ARG A 65 2.23 -11.00 -13.88
C ARG A 65 0.78 -10.84 -14.39
N GLY A 66 0.45 -9.64 -14.89
CA GLY A 66 -0.89 -9.32 -15.41
C GLY A 66 -1.96 -9.00 -14.36
N SER A 67 -1.66 -9.13 -13.07
CA SER A 67 -2.56 -8.83 -11.96
C SER A 67 -2.07 -7.62 -11.16
N THR A 68 -2.98 -6.90 -10.50
CA THR A 68 -2.58 -5.80 -9.61
C THR A 68 -2.52 -6.30 -8.18
N HIS A 69 -1.38 -6.09 -7.54
CA HIS A 69 -1.12 -6.50 -6.16
C HIS A 69 -0.78 -5.29 -5.31
N TRP A 70 -1.16 -5.35 -4.04
CA TRP A 70 -0.64 -4.45 -3.04
C TRP A 70 0.74 -4.93 -2.58
N VAL A 71 1.66 -4.00 -2.47
CA VAL A 71 3.05 -4.27 -2.11
C VAL A 71 3.49 -3.30 -1.04
N VAL A 72 4.45 -3.73 -0.23
CA VAL A 72 5.11 -2.90 0.77
C VAL A 72 6.56 -2.73 0.35
N VAL A 73 7.03 -1.51 0.25
CA VAL A 73 8.42 -1.16 0.05
C VAL A 73 8.95 -0.65 1.38
N ALA A 74 9.95 -1.32 1.93
CA ALA A 74 10.57 -0.97 3.19
C ALA A 74 12.06 -0.68 2.98
N PRO A 75 12.65 0.30 3.69
CA PRO A 75 14.09 0.47 3.68
C PRO A 75 14.78 -0.68 4.42
N SER A 76 15.95 -1.07 3.94
CA SER A 76 16.84 -2.10 4.47
C SER A 76 18.30 -1.66 4.36
N ALA A 77 19.22 -2.38 4.99
CA ALA A 77 20.64 -2.04 5.00
C ALA A 77 21.26 -2.00 3.59
N ASP A 78 20.82 -2.90 2.72
CA ASP A 78 21.32 -3.03 1.33
C ASP A 78 20.50 -2.22 0.31
N GLY A 79 19.50 -1.45 0.74
CA GLY A 79 18.63 -0.66 -0.15
C GLY A 79 17.15 -0.74 0.24
N ALA A 80 16.26 -0.94 -0.73
CA ALA A 80 14.84 -1.09 -0.47
C ALA A 80 14.39 -2.53 -0.76
N VAL A 81 13.63 -3.11 0.16
CA VAL A 81 13.03 -4.44 0.01
C VAL A 81 11.57 -4.27 -0.39
N LEU A 82 11.17 -5.01 -1.43
CA LEU A 82 9.80 -5.11 -1.86
C LEU A 82 9.19 -6.41 -1.31
N LEU A 83 8.10 -6.27 -0.57
CA LEU A 83 7.28 -7.36 -0.08
C LEU A 83 5.99 -7.42 -0.91
N GLU A 84 5.59 -8.62 -1.31
CA GLU A 84 4.37 -8.88 -2.10
C GLU A 84 3.40 -9.77 -1.32
N PRO A 85 2.64 -9.22 -0.35
CA PRO A 85 1.78 -10.02 0.50
C PRO A 85 0.51 -10.47 -0.24
N ALA A 86 -0.01 -11.65 0.11
CA ALA A 86 -1.12 -12.28 -0.61
C ALA A 86 -2.48 -11.60 -0.40
N ASN A 87 -2.66 -10.79 0.65
CA ASN A 87 -3.92 -10.11 0.98
C ASN A 87 -3.66 -8.83 1.78
N LEU A 88 -4.68 -7.96 1.89
CA LEU A 88 -4.58 -6.66 2.55
C LEU A 88 -4.17 -6.74 4.04
N GLY A 89 -4.62 -7.76 4.76
CA GLY A 89 -4.21 -7.99 6.15
C GLY A 89 -2.73 -8.35 6.26
N ALA A 90 -2.19 -9.11 5.30
CA ALA A 90 -0.76 -9.39 5.21
C ALA A 90 0.04 -8.15 4.79
N VAL A 91 -0.53 -7.25 3.99
CA VAL A 91 0.07 -5.94 3.65
C VAL A 91 0.24 -5.08 4.90
N ALA A 92 -0.81 -4.92 5.70
CA ALA A 92 -0.73 -4.16 6.95
C ALA A 92 0.32 -4.75 7.91
N ARG A 93 0.30 -6.08 8.11
CA ARG A 93 1.29 -6.76 8.96
C ARG A 93 2.72 -6.60 8.45
N ALA A 94 2.95 -6.70 7.14
CA ALA A 94 4.27 -6.52 6.54
C ALA A 94 4.79 -5.09 6.73
N ALA A 95 3.93 -4.07 6.58
CA ALA A 95 4.30 -2.68 6.81
C ALA A 95 4.61 -2.39 8.29
N LEU A 96 3.84 -2.97 9.21
CA LEU A 96 4.10 -2.84 10.65
C LEU A 96 5.39 -3.56 11.07
N GLY A 97 5.62 -4.78 10.58
CA GLY A 97 6.87 -5.49 10.85
C GLY A 97 8.08 -4.73 10.32
N ALA A 98 7.99 -4.16 9.12
CA ALA A 98 9.04 -3.29 8.60
C ALA A 98 9.27 -2.03 9.45
N LEU A 99 8.20 -1.43 9.98
CA LEU A 99 8.30 -0.29 10.88
C LEU A 99 9.00 -0.67 12.19
N GLU A 100 8.60 -1.80 12.80
CA GLU A 100 9.20 -2.32 14.02
C GLU A 100 10.69 -2.65 13.85
N GLU A 101 11.08 -3.23 12.70
CA GLU A 101 12.49 -3.47 12.38
C GLU A 101 13.29 -2.18 12.30
N VAL A 102 12.76 -1.15 11.64
CA VAL A 102 13.41 0.17 11.54
C VAL A 102 13.49 0.85 12.92
N GLU A 103 12.45 0.73 13.74
CA GLU A 103 12.44 1.24 15.11
C GLU A 103 13.47 0.52 15.99
N ALA A 104 13.64 -0.80 15.84
CA ALA A 104 14.59 -1.61 16.59
C ALA A 104 16.06 -1.37 16.18
N GLN A 105 16.30 -0.88 14.97
CA GLN A 105 17.63 -0.56 14.44
C GLN A 105 18.09 0.88 14.77
N ARG A 106 17.29 1.61 15.55
CA ARG A 106 17.55 2.98 15.98
C ARG A 106 18.18 3.03 17.37
#